data_AF-A0A1L3SYN1-F1
#
_entry.id   AF-A0A1L3SYN1-F1
#
_cell.length_a   1.000
_cell.length_b   1.000
_cell.length_c   1.000
_cell.angle_alpha   90.00
_cell.angle_beta   90.00
_cell.angle_gamma   90.00
#
_symmetry.space_group_name_H-M   'P 1'
#
loop_
_entity.id
_entity.type
_entity.pdbx_description
1 polymer ?
#
loop_
_entity_poly.entity_id
_entity_poly.type
_entity_poly.pdbx_seq_one_letter_code
_entity_poly.pdbx_strand_id
1 'polypeptide(L)' 'MQRMQLHEAAEARYFEQELDGRKLLQISTFGRPTRDIPGKVSQTIQLNEESAEQLFKILKQHFGFS' A
#
# COMPACT_ATOMS: atom_id res chain seq x y z
N MET A 1 -4.65 17.94 -19.24
CA MET A 1 -5.49 18.10 -18.04
C MET A 1 -4.88 17.28 -16.92
N GLN A 2 -4.41 17.90 -15.84
CA GLN A 2 -3.89 17.17 -14.68
C GLN A 2 -5.07 16.94 -13.71
N ARG A 3 -5.64 15.73 -13.75
CA ARG A 3 -6.75 15.34 -12.87
C ARG A 3 -6.20 14.60 -11.65
N MET A 4 -5.26 15.22 -10.94
CA MET A 4 -4.83 14.69 -9.65
C MET A 4 -5.83 15.16 -8.61
N GLN A 5 -6.70 14.26 -8.18
CA GLN A 5 -7.57 14.49 -7.04
C GLN A 5 -6.85 13.97 -5.79
N LEU A 6 -6.71 14.82 -4.78
CA LEU A 6 -6.26 14.35 -3.48
C LEU A 6 -7.37 13.49 -2.87
N HIS A 7 -7.07 12.23 -2.60
CA HIS A 7 -7.99 11.32 -1.92
C HIS A 7 -7.92 11.53 -0.40
N GLU A 8 -9.04 11.33 0.28
CA GLU A 8 -9.06 11.24 1.75
C GLU A 8 -8.18 10.08 2.24
N ALA A 9 -7.56 10.25 3.40
CA ALA A 9 -6.79 9.19 4.03
C ALA A 9 -7.69 7.96 4.30
N ALA A 10 -7.17 6.78 3.98
CA ALA A 10 -7.82 5.51 4.28
C ALA A 10 -7.06 4.79 5.41
N GLU A 11 -7.79 4.09 6.29
CA GLU A 11 -7.14 3.17 7.22
C GLU A 11 -6.44 2.07 6.42
N ALA A 12 -5.22 1.73 6.82
CA ALA A 12 -4.45 0.65 6.25
C ALA A 12 -3.80 -0.19 7.35
N ARG A 13 -3.65 -1.49 7.09
CA ARG A 13 -2.88 -2.42 7.92
C ARG A 13 -1.86 -3.13 7.05
N TYR A 14 -0.69 -3.42 7.61
CA TYR A 14 0.30 -4.24 6.95
C TYR A 14 0.42 -5.60 7.64
N PHE A 15 0.83 -6.59 6.85
CA PHE A 15 1.05 -7.95 7.30
C PHE A 15 2.35 -8.47 6.69
N GLU A 16 3.22 -9.00 7.54
CA GLU A 16 4.44 -9.70 7.12
C GLU A 16 4.12 -11.19 6.98
N GLN A 17 4.54 -11.77 5.86
CA GLN A 17 4.30 -13.17 5.55
C GLN A 17 5.55 -13.80 4.93
N GLU A 18 5.66 -15.12 5.09
CA GLU A 18 6.63 -15.94 4.38
C GLU A 18 5.88 -17.04 3.64
N LEU A 19 6.15 -17.18 2.34
CA LEU A 19 5.57 -18.20 1.48
C LEU A 19 6.67 -18.84 0.64
N ASP A 20 6.86 -20.14 0.78
CA ASP A 20 7.89 -20.91 0.07
C ASP A 20 9.30 -20.30 0.21
N GLY A 21 9.63 -19.84 1.44
CA GLY A 21 10.91 -19.19 1.75
C GLY A 21 11.05 -17.76 1.22
N ARG A 22 9.98 -17.16 0.69
CA ARG A 22 9.98 -15.78 0.16
C ARG A 22 9.25 -14.86 1.12
N LYS A 23 9.87 -13.73 1.45
CA LYS A 23 9.26 -12.67 2.23
C LYS A 23 8.24 -11.90 1.39
N LEU A 24 7.06 -11.68 1.96
CA LEU A 24 5.98 -10.90 1.38
C LEU A 24 5.51 -9.87 2.41
N LEU A 25 5.33 -8.64 1.96
CA LEU A 25 4.64 -7.59 2.71
C LEU A 25 3.30 -7.32 2.04
N GLN A 26 2.21 -7.53 2.77
CA GLN A 26 0.89 -7.14 2.33
C GLN A 26 0.47 -5.83 2.99
N ILE A 27 -0.12 -4.93 2.22
CA ILE A 27 -0.80 -3.72 2.71
C ILE A 27 -2.27 -3.83 2.27
N SER A 28 -3.19 -3.75 3.22
CA SER A 28 -4.63 -3.76 2.94
C SER A 28 -5.25 -2.45 3.42
N THR A 29 -6.02 -1.80 2.55
CA THR A 29 -6.74 -0.56 2.86
C THR A 29 -8.24 -0.81 2.97
N PHE A 30 -8.91 -0.10 3.87
CA PHE A 30 -10.33 -0.33 4.19
C PHE A 30 -11.27 0.71 3.57
N GLY A 31 -10.73 1.61 2.73
CA GLY A 31 -11.47 2.70 2.12
C GLY A 31 -11.87 3.77 3.15
N ARG A 32 -12.91 4.56 2.82
CA ARG A 32 -13.42 5.60 3.70
C ARG A 32 -14.20 4.99 4.88
N PRO A 33 -14.18 5.62 6.07
CA PRO A 33 -14.98 5.17 7.21
C PRO A 33 -16.49 5.18 6.92
N THR A 34 -16.95 6.06 6.03
CA THR A 34 -18.37 6.27 5.68
C THR A 34 -18.90 5.28 4.64
N ARG A 35 -18.22 4.17 4.39
CA ARG A 35 -18.73 3.13 3.48
C ARG A 35 -19.91 2.41 4.11
N ASP A 36 -20.82 1.92 3.27
CA ASP A 36 -21.97 1.11 3.72
C ASP A 36 -21.56 -0.15 4.50
N ILE A 37 -20.36 -0.68 4.21
CA ILE A 37 -19.75 -1.79 4.94
C ILE A 37 -18.38 -1.33 5.48
N PRO A 38 -18.33 -0.74 6.68
CA PRO A 38 -17.09 -0.35 7.33
C PRO A 38 -16.19 -1.56 7.58
N GLY A 39 -14.87 -1.37 7.50
CA GLY A 39 -13.89 -2.41 7.80
C GLY A 39 -13.72 -3.50 6.74
N LYS A 40 -14.44 -3.45 5.61
CA LYS A 40 -14.19 -4.34 4.47
C LYS A 40 -12.94 -3.89 3.71
N VAL A 41 -12.03 -4.82 3.44
CA VAL A 41 -10.86 -4.56 2.59
C VAL A 41 -11.32 -4.07 1.23
N SER A 42 -10.81 -2.91 0.84
CA SER A 42 -11.10 -2.27 -0.45
C SER A 42 -10.00 -2.54 -1.47
N GLN A 43 -8.75 -2.61 -1.02
CA GLN A 43 -7.59 -2.89 -1.86
C GLN A 43 -6.57 -3.69 -1.07
N THR A 44 -5.83 -4.54 -1.78
CA THR A 44 -4.70 -5.29 -1.26
C THR A 44 -3.53 -5.09 -2.21
N ILE A 45 -2.37 -4.73 -1.65
CA ILE A 45 -1.09 -4.64 -2.34
C ILE A 45 -0.17 -5.66 -1.69
N GLN A 46 0.44 -6.55 -2.46
CA GLN A 46 1.46 -7.47 -1.98
C GLN A 46 2.78 -7.16 -2.67
N LEU A 47 3.82 -7.03 -1.87
CA LEU A 47 5.17 -6.74 -2.32
C LEU A 47 6.07 -7.90 -1.94
N ASN A 48 6.80 -8.42 -2.92
CA ASN A 48 7.99 -9.23 -2.70
C ASN A 48 9.22 -8.32 -2.59
N GLU A 49 10.39 -8.90 -2.38
CA GLU A 49 11.65 -8.16 -2.23
C GLU A 49 11.95 -7.23 -3.41
N GLU A 50 11.80 -7.73 -4.65
CA GLU A 50 12.07 -6.96 -5.87
C GLU A 50 11.12 -5.75 -6.02
N SER A 51 9.82 -5.98 -5.90
CA SER A 51 8.81 -4.90 -6.02
C SER A 51 8.87 -3.91 -4.85
N ALA A 52 9.24 -4.36 -3.65
CA ALA A 52 9.51 -3.47 -2.52
C ALA A 52 10.71 -2.55 -2.80
N GLU A 53 11.79 -3.08 -3.37
CA GLU A 53 12.96 -2.28 -3.75
C GLU A 53 12.60 -1.24 -4.82
N GLN A 54 11.81 -1.62 -5.83
CA GLN A 54 11.32 -0.71 -6.86
C GLN A 54 10.47 0.43 -6.26
N LEU A 55 9.52 0.10 -5.39
CA LEU A 55 8.70 1.09 -4.70
C LEU A 55 9.57 2.01 -3.84
N PHE A 56 10.53 1.46 -3.10
CA PHE A 56 11.45 2.25 -2.29
C PHE A 56 12.27 3.24 -3.14
N LYS A 57 12.79 2.82 -4.30
CA LYS A 57 13.53 3.70 -5.22
C LYS A 57 12.66 4.85 -5.71
N ILE A 58 11.40 4.59 -6.08
CA ILE A 58 10.44 5.63 -6.52
C ILE A 58 10.19 6.63 -5.37
N LEU A 59 9.90 6.12 -4.17
CA LEU A 59 9.63 6.97 -3.01
C LEU A 59 10.87 7.80 -2.62
N LYS A 60 12.05 7.17 -2.60
CA LYS A 60 13.34 7.84 -2.32
C LYS A 60 13.63 8.93 -3.35
N GLN A 61 13.46 8.66 -4.64
CA GLN A 61 13.66 9.66 -5.68
C GLN A 61 12.67 10.81 -5.58
N HIS A 62 11.41 10.53 -5.23
CA HIS A 62 10.37 11.55 -5.15
C HIS A 62 10.48 12.44 -3.90
N PHE A 63 10.76 11.86 -2.74
CA PHE A 63 10.76 12.56 -1.45
C PHE A 63 12.16 12.90 -0.92
N GLY A 64 13.23 12.37 -1.53
CA GLY A 64 14.61 12.66 -1.12
C GLY A 64 15.05 11.97 0.18
N PHE A 65 14.51 10.79 0.49
CA PHE A 65 14.89 10.04 1.69
C PHE A 65 16.38 9.65 1.67
N SER A 66 17.08 9.85 2.80
CA SER A 66 18.48 9.46 2.98
C SER A 66 18.60 7.99 3.30
#